data_AF-A0A9D7XEC2-F1
#
_entry.id   AF-A0A9D7XEC2-F1
#
_cell.length_a   1.000
_cell.length_b   1.000
_cell.length_c   1.000
_cell.angle_alpha   90.00
_cell.angle_beta   90.00
_cell.angle_gamma   90.00
#
_symmetry.space_group_name_H-M   'P 1'
#
loop_
_entity.id
_entity.type
_entity.pdbx_description
1 polymer ?
#
loop_
_entity_poly.entity_id
_entity_poly.type
_entity_poly.pdbx_seq_one_letter_code
_entity_poly.pdbx_strand_id
1 'polypeptide(L)'
;MTKRHFITTLVFVLTLSSCSMNYLDYYQHIESPDGKFYYGLYSDFSIGDPGFLVLKLDKKINPKDLKINYSVKNGITGDDAKWIGDRTILSNYDEASQYCSDPKIEILDNRFLVFSRGGYMFGLYDLKLEKDTFNNCCPWNEWASQNIWAEKGTNYKGHIPKDEKSDYGLWIEKNIHNKIKDYIANNK
;
A
#
# COMPACT_ATOMS: atom_id res chain seq x y z
N MET A 1 13.01 53.31 -1.56
CA MET A 1 12.03 52.82 -0.55
C MET A 1 11.63 51.38 -0.89
N THR A 2 12.60 50.46 -1.00
CA THR A 2 12.43 49.15 -1.69
C THR A 2 13.09 47.96 -0.99
N LYS A 3 13.90 48.18 0.06
CA LYS A 3 14.61 47.10 0.77
C LYS A 3 13.76 46.36 1.81
N ARG A 4 12.69 46.97 2.34
CA ARG A 4 11.87 46.38 3.41
C ARG A 4 10.92 45.28 2.94
N HIS A 5 10.41 45.36 1.71
CA HIS A 5 9.50 44.35 1.14
C HIS A 5 10.23 43.09 0.65
N PHE A 6 11.51 43.19 0.29
CA PHE A 6 12.27 42.01 -0.16
C PHE A 6 12.59 41.04 0.98
N ILE A 7 12.81 41.56 2.19
CA ILE A 7 13.12 40.76 3.39
C ILE A 7 11.86 40.05 3.91
N THR A 8 10.68 40.67 3.80
CA THR A 8 9.41 40.09 4.29
C THR A 8 8.95 38.92 3.40
N THR A 9 9.13 39.01 2.09
CA THR A 9 8.81 37.91 1.16
C THR A 9 9.78 36.73 1.32
N LEU A 10 11.06 36.98 1.61
CA LEU A 10 12.06 35.91 1.83
C LEU A 10 11.82 35.13 3.12
N VAL A 11 11.37 35.78 4.20
CA VAL A 11 11.04 35.12 5.48
C VAL A 11 9.78 34.24 5.35
N PHE A 12 8.79 34.66 4.56
CA PHE A 12 7.57 33.87 4.33
C PHE A 12 7.83 32.60 3.49
N VAL A 13 8.79 32.65 2.57
CA VAL A 13 9.23 31.47 1.79
C VAL A 13 10.08 30.52 2.64
N LEU A 14 10.87 31.04 3.59
CA LEU A 14 11.73 30.20 4.46
C LEU A 14 10.96 29.50 5.59
N THR A 15 9.84 30.06 6.07
CA THR A 15 9.01 29.43 7.13
C THR A 15 8.12 28.28 6.66
N LEU A 16 8.00 28.04 5.34
CA LEU A 16 7.25 26.90 4.79
C LEU A 16 8.07 25.60 4.73
N SER A 17 9.34 25.64 5.17
CA SER A 17 10.30 24.54 4.95
C SER A 17 10.25 23.38 5.96
N SER A 18 9.20 23.26 6.78
CA SER A 18 9.14 22.22 7.82
C SER A 18 7.72 21.77 8.17
N CYS A 19 6.86 21.57 7.16
CA CYS A 19 5.64 20.81 7.39
C CYS A 19 6.04 19.34 7.57
N SER A 20 6.23 18.89 8.81
CA SER A 20 6.39 17.48 9.13
C SER A 20 5.03 16.81 8.94
N MET A 21 4.93 15.93 7.96
CA MET A 21 3.73 15.13 7.71
C MET A 21 3.91 13.76 8.34
N ASN A 22 2.81 13.06 8.63
CA ASN A 22 2.90 11.66 9.00
C ASN A 22 3.10 10.83 7.73
N TYR A 23 4.06 9.91 7.76
CA TYR A 23 4.32 9.06 6.60
C TYR A 23 3.24 8.00 6.40
N LEU A 24 2.63 7.52 7.49
CA LEU A 24 1.63 6.45 7.49
C LEU A 24 0.31 6.95 8.05
N ASP A 25 -0.73 6.99 7.23
CA ASP A 25 -2.08 7.32 7.66
C ASP A 25 -2.84 6.06 8.04
N TYR A 26 -3.34 6.01 9.27
CA TYR A 26 -4.05 4.86 9.81
C TYR A 26 -5.47 4.70 9.20
N TYR A 27 -5.84 3.49 8.80
CA TYR A 27 -7.19 3.14 8.32
C TYR A 27 -7.93 2.24 9.31
N GLN A 28 -7.33 1.10 9.63
CA GLN A 28 -8.00 -0.01 10.30
C GLN A 28 -7.00 -0.80 11.13
N HIS A 29 -7.47 -1.48 12.18
CA HIS A 29 -6.75 -2.60 12.77
C HIS A 29 -7.66 -3.81 13.03
N ILE A 30 -7.03 -4.98 13.23
CA ILE A 30 -7.67 -6.21 13.71
C ILE A 30 -6.71 -6.95 14.64
N GLU A 31 -7.24 -7.68 15.62
CA GLU A 31 -6.47 -8.53 16.52
C GLU A 31 -6.38 -9.96 15.98
N SER A 32 -5.24 -10.63 16.16
CA SER A 32 -5.13 -12.06 15.84
C SER A 32 -6.08 -12.90 16.70
N PRO A 33 -6.56 -14.07 16.22
CA PRO A 33 -7.53 -14.88 16.97
C PRO A 33 -6.99 -15.41 18.30
N ASP A 34 -5.67 -15.56 18.40
CA ASP A 34 -4.98 -15.95 19.64
C ASP A 34 -4.59 -14.76 20.53
N GLY A 35 -4.95 -13.54 20.13
CA GLY A 35 -4.70 -12.32 20.87
C GLY A 35 -3.22 -12.05 21.12
N LYS A 36 -2.34 -12.36 20.16
CA LYS A 36 -0.90 -12.06 20.32
C LYS A 36 -0.49 -10.74 19.69
N PHE A 37 -1.14 -10.33 18.60
CA PHE A 37 -0.72 -9.16 17.82
C PHE A 37 -1.92 -8.36 17.31
N TYR A 38 -1.68 -7.07 17.03
CA TYR A 38 -2.56 -6.25 16.22
C TYR A 38 -1.98 -6.10 14.83
N TYR A 39 -2.84 -6.13 13.82
CA TYR A 39 -2.48 -5.79 12.46
C TYR A 39 -3.05 -4.42 12.15
N GLY A 40 -2.19 -3.47 11.78
CA GLY A 40 -2.60 -2.12 11.38
C GLY A 40 -2.49 -1.96 9.87
N LEU A 41 -3.55 -1.48 9.24
CA LEU A 41 -3.55 -1.05 7.84
C LEU A 41 -3.30 0.45 7.78
N TYR A 42 -2.31 0.84 6.97
CA TYR A 42 -1.94 2.23 6.74
C TYR A 42 -1.86 2.51 5.25
N SER A 43 -2.16 3.74 4.82
CA SER A 43 -1.64 4.25 3.54
C SER A 43 -0.33 4.98 3.75
N ASP A 44 0.59 4.87 2.81
CA ASP A 44 1.79 5.70 2.79
C ASP A 44 1.52 7.09 2.19
N PHE A 45 2.50 7.97 2.30
CA PHE A 45 2.41 9.38 1.91
C PHE A 45 2.44 9.64 0.37
N SER A 46 2.45 8.61 -0.47
CA SER A 46 2.57 8.77 -1.92
C SER A 46 1.47 9.68 -2.52
N ILE A 47 1.89 10.75 -3.20
CA ILE A 47 0.97 11.66 -3.90
C ILE A 47 0.69 11.07 -5.28
N GLY A 48 -0.53 10.57 -5.49
CA GLY A 48 -1.01 10.06 -6.78
C GLY A 48 -1.06 8.53 -6.88
N ASP A 49 -0.23 7.83 -6.10
CA ASP A 49 0.01 6.39 -6.24
C ASP A 49 -0.07 5.67 -4.88
N PRO A 50 -1.25 5.55 -4.26
CA PRO A 50 -1.39 5.14 -2.87
C PRO A 50 -0.76 3.75 -2.63
N GLY A 51 0.17 3.70 -1.68
CA GLY A 51 0.68 2.48 -1.10
C GLY A 51 -0.08 2.11 0.16
N PHE A 52 -0.41 0.83 0.32
CA PHE A 52 -1.00 0.28 1.53
C PHE A 52 -0.06 -0.71 2.18
N LEU A 53 0.13 -0.56 3.49
CA LEU A 53 0.97 -1.44 4.30
C LEU A 53 0.15 -2.08 5.41
N VAL A 54 0.30 -3.39 5.59
CA VAL A 54 -0.22 -4.11 6.74
C VAL A 54 0.94 -4.43 7.67
N LEU A 55 0.92 -3.82 8.85
CA LEU A 55 1.98 -3.95 9.86
C LEU A 55 1.54 -4.89 10.97
N LYS A 56 2.38 -5.87 11.32
CA LYS A 56 2.26 -6.66 12.55
C LYS A 56 2.82 -5.85 13.72
N LEU A 57 1.97 -5.51 14.68
CA LEU A 57 2.28 -4.64 15.80
C LEU A 57 2.19 -5.39 17.13
N ASP A 58 3.10 -5.06 18.03
CA ASP A 58 2.99 -5.46 19.43
C ASP A 58 1.72 -4.89 20.05
N LYS A 59 1.07 -5.65 20.93
CA LYS A 59 -0.17 -5.23 21.61
C LYS A 59 -0.08 -3.92 22.39
N LYS A 60 1.14 -3.50 22.75
CA LYS A 60 1.38 -2.26 23.50
C LYS A 60 1.36 -1.02 22.61
N ILE A 61 1.46 -1.19 21.29
CA ILE A 61 1.46 -0.10 20.33
C ILE A 61 0.00 0.18 19.94
N ASN A 62 -0.46 1.40 20.17
CA ASN A 62 -1.74 1.87 19.64
C ASN A 62 -1.55 2.28 18.16
N PRO A 63 -2.20 1.61 17.19
CA PRO A 63 -2.03 1.94 15.77
C PRO A 63 -2.37 3.39 15.41
N LYS A 64 -3.32 4.00 16.14
CA LYS A 64 -3.77 5.38 15.90
C LYS A 64 -2.77 6.44 16.35
N ASP A 65 -1.87 6.07 17.25
CA ASP A 65 -0.89 6.99 17.83
C ASP A 65 0.47 6.91 17.13
N LEU A 66 0.61 6.02 16.13
CA LEU A 66 1.84 5.85 15.38
C LEU A 66 2.14 7.11 14.57
N LYS A 67 3.27 7.75 14.88
CA LYS A 67 3.78 8.91 14.15
C LYS A 67 5.15 8.60 13.56
N ILE A 68 5.21 8.56 12.24
CA ILE A 68 6.45 8.45 11.47
C ILE A 68 6.63 9.77 10.74
N ASN A 69 7.64 10.55 11.13
CA ASN A 69 7.83 11.87 10.55
C ASN A 69 8.37 11.74 9.12
N TYR A 70 7.65 12.34 8.18
CA TYR A 70 8.10 12.53 6.81
C TYR A 70 8.56 13.97 6.58
N SER A 71 9.72 14.12 5.96
CA SER A 71 10.23 15.39 5.46
C SER A 71 10.25 15.37 3.93
N VAL A 72 9.73 16.40 3.27
CA VAL A 72 9.82 16.54 1.80
C VAL A 72 11.27 16.53 1.32
N LYS A 73 12.21 17.04 2.12
CA LYS A 73 13.63 17.14 1.75
C LYS A 73 14.37 15.82 1.94
N ASN A 74 14.09 15.11 3.03
CA ASN A 74 14.91 13.99 3.51
C ASN A 74 14.16 12.64 3.54
N GLY A 75 12.86 12.62 3.24
CA GLY A 75 12.00 11.45 3.42
C GLY A 75 11.80 11.10 4.91
N ILE A 76 11.56 9.81 5.16
CA ILE A 76 11.59 9.20 6.50
C ILE A 76 13.03 8.90 6.93
N THR A 77 13.27 8.78 8.23
CA THR A 77 14.60 8.39 8.73
C THR A 77 14.90 6.92 8.42
N GLY A 78 16.18 6.54 8.41
CA GLY A 78 16.58 5.14 8.23
C GLY A 78 16.06 4.21 9.33
N ASP A 79 15.99 4.71 10.57
CA ASP A 79 15.45 3.96 11.71
C ASP A 79 13.94 3.74 11.56
N ASP A 80 13.20 4.77 11.12
CA ASP A 80 11.77 4.65 10.82
C ASP A 80 11.52 3.68 9.66
N ALA A 81 12.30 3.80 8.57
CA ALA A 81 12.21 2.90 7.43
C ALA A 81 12.44 1.44 7.83
N LYS A 82 13.46 1.20 8.67
CA LYS A 82 13.73 -0.13 9.22
C LYS A 82 12.60 -0.60 10.13
N TRP A 83 12.10 0.26 11.00
CA TRP A 83 11.02 -0.07 11.94
C TRP A 83 9.75 -0.50 11.20
N ILE A 84 9.40 0.20 10.11
CA ILE A 84 8.29 -0.14 9.22
C ILE A 84 8.58 -1.47 8.52
N GLY A 85 9.74 -1.58 7.86
CA GLY A 85 10.13 -2.78 7.10
C GLY A 85 10.13 -4.06 7.94
N ASP A 86 10.62 -4.00 9.19
CA ASP A 86 10.63 -5.13 10.12
C ASP A 86 9.21 -5.59 10.53
N ARG A 87 8.19 -4.75 10.35
CA ARG A 87 6.80 -4.99 10.79
C ARG A 87 5.84 -5.20 9.64
N THR A 88 6.16 -4.75 8.45
CA THR A 88 5.33 -4.94 7.26
C THR A 88 5.26 -6.42 6.91
N ILE A 89 4.05 -6.97 6.89
CA ILE A 89 3.78 -8.35 6.47
C ILE A 89 3.07 -8.44 5.12
N LEU A 90 2.38 -7.37 4.70
CA LEU A 90 1.83 -7.22 3.36
C LEU A 90 2.07 -5.78 2.91
N SER A 91 2.47 -5.62 1.65
CA SER A 91 2.67 -4.33 1.01
C SER A 91 1.97 -4.34 -0.35
N ASN A 92 1.29 -3.25 -0.68
CA ASN A 92 0.60 -3.12 -1.96
C ASN A 92 0.50 -1.67 -2.40
N TYR A 93 1.22 -1.33 -3.46
CA TYR A 93 1.32 -0.05 -4.14
C TYR A 93 0.59 -0.10 -5.48
N ASP A 94 -0.15 0.96 -5.81
CA ASP A 94 -0.88 1.08 -7.08
C ASP A 94 -0.53 2.38 -7.81
N GLU A 95 0.33 2.28 -8.82
CA GLU A 95 0.82 3.40 -9.62
C GLU A 95 -0.29 4.10 -10.45
N ALA A 96 -1.40 3.42 -10.73
CA ALA A 96 -2.51 4.00 -11.49
C ALA A 96 -3.74 4.34 -10.64
N SER A 97 -3.68 4.11 -9.32
CA SER A 97 -4.81 4.37 -8.39
C SER A 97 -6.15 3.73 -8.78
N GLN A 98 -6.18 2.72 -9.66
CA GLN A 98 -7.42 2.29 -10.32
C GLN A 98 -8.36 1.49 -9.41
N TYR A 99 -7.81 0.78 -8.42
CA TYR A 99 -8.54 -0.10 -7.50
C TYR A 99 -8.24 0.21 -6.03
N CYS A 100 -8.08 1.49 -5.68
CA CYS A 100 -7.67 1.92 -4.33
C CYS A 100 -8.81 2.22 -3.34
N SER A 101 -10.07 2.06 -3.77
CA SER A 101 -11.22 2.31 -2.89
C SER A 101 -11.38 1.23 -1.82
N ASP A 102 -12.02 1.59 -0.70
CA ASP A 102 -12.42 0.68 0.38
C ASP A 102 -11.31 -0.28 0.86
N PRO A 103 -10.10 0.22 1.16
CA PRO A 103 -9.01 -0.62 1.64
C PRO A 103 -9.36 -1.19 3.01
N LYS A 104 -9.19 -2.50 3.18
CA LYS A 104 -9.49 -3.19 4.44
C LYS A 104 -8.60 -4.40 4.65
N ILE A 105 -8.50 -4.79 5.91
CA ILE A 105 -7.96 -6.10 6.31
C ILE A 105 -9.05 -6.93 6.98
N GLU A 106 -9.01 -8.24 6.82
CA GLU A 106 -9.95 -9.14 7.51
C GLU A 106 -9.29 -10.49 7.81
N ILE A 107 -9.75 -11.15 8.86
CA ILE A 107 -9.32 -12.51 9.20
C ILE A 107 -10.43 -13.47 8.79
N LEU A 108 -10.13 -14.33 7.82
CA LEU A 108 -11.02 -15.36 7.33
C LEU A 108 -10.66 -16.71 7.95
N ASP A 109 -11.68 -17.48 8.33
CA ASP A 109 -11.56 -18.82 8.91
C ASP A 109 -10.58 -18.89 10.10
N ASN A 110 -10.50 -17.82 10.91
CA ASN A 110 -9.57 -17.67 12.05
C ASN A 110 -8.09 -17.94 11.69
N ARG A 111 -7.69 -17.76 10.43
CA ARG A 111 -6.34 -18.12 9.97
C ARG A 111 -5.77 -17.18 8.90
N PHE A 112 -6.58 -16.74 7.95
CA PHE A 112 -6.07 -16.04 6.79
C PHE A 112 -6.30 -14.54 6.96
N LEU A 113 -5.23 -13.79 7.19
CA LEU A 113 -5.29 -12.34 7.18
C LEU A 113 -5.20 -11.88 5.72
N VAL A 114 -6.29 -11.28 5.23
CA VAL A 114 -6.42 -10.85 3.84
C VAL A 114 -6.47 -9.34 3.78
N PHE A 115 -5.65 -8.75 2.90
CA PHE A 115 -5.75 -7.35 2.50
C PHE A 115 -6.57 -7.25 1.21
N SER A 116 -7.56 -6.36 1.22
CA SER A 116 -8.46 -6.12 0.08
C SER A 116 -8.62 -4.63 -0.20
N ARG A 117 -8.85 -4.29 -1.46
CA ARG A 117 -9.23 -2.94 -1.95
C ARG A 117 -9.92 -3.06 -3.31
N GLY A 118 -10.75 -2.09 -3.67
CA GLY A 118 -11.43 -2.03 -4.97
C GLY A 118 -12.32 -3.23 -5.27
N GLY A 119 -12.78 -3.96 -4.24
CA GLY A 119 -13.55 -5.20 -4.39
C GLY A 119 -12.72 -6.48 -4.58
N TYR A 120 -11.38 -6.39 -4.63
CA TYR A 120 -10.48 -7.53 -4.82
C TYR A 120 -9.61 -7.79 -3.60
N MET A 121 -9.12 -9.03 -3.52
CA MET A 121 -8.09 -9.43 -2.55
C MET A 121 -6.73 -9.20 -3.20
N PHE A 122 -5.83 -8.51 -2.51
CA PHE A 122 -4.52 -8.14 -3.02
C PHE A 122 -3.35 -8.78 -2.27
N GLY A 123 -3.59 -9.20 -1.01
CA GLY A 123 -2.57 -9.88 -0.22
C GLY A 123 -3.16 -10.88 0.75
N LEU A 124 -2.40 -11.93 1.06
CA LEU A 124 -2.75 -12.94 2.06
C LEU A 124 -1.53 -13.30 2.90
N TYR A 125 -1.71 -13.20 4.21
CA TYR A 125 -0.79 -13.70 5.22
C TYR A 125 -1.44 -14.87 5.98
N ASP A 126 -0.79 -16.03 5.98
CA ASP A 126 -1.27 -17.21 6.70
C ASP A 126 -0.77 -17.16 8.14
N LEU A 127 -1.67 -16.91 9.09
CA LEU A 127 -1.35 -16.78 10.51
C LEU A 127 -0.81 -18.09 11.11
N LYS A 128 -1.18 -19.25 10.56
CA LYS A 128 -0.70 -20.54 11.04
C LYS A 128 0.74 -20.81 10.62
N LEU A 129 1.09 -20.38 9.40
CA LEU A 129 2.44 -20.55 8.85
C LEU A 129 3.37 -19.37 9.17
N GLU A 130 2.79 -18.27 9.67
CA GLU A 130 3.47 -16.98 9.90
C GLU A 130 4.17 -16.45 8.63
N LYS A 131 3.54 -16.61 7.47
CA LYS A 131 4.12 -16.29 6.16
C LYS A 131 3.18 -15.50 5.25
N ASP A 132 3.75 -14.55 4.51
CA ASP A 132 3.10 -13.89 3.39
C ASP A 132 3.02 -14.85 2.20
N THR A 133 1.81 -15.36 1.95
CA THR A 133 1.60 -16.36 0.87
C THR A 133 1.38 -15.66 -0.47
N PHE A 134 0.71 -14.50 -0.44
CA PHE A 134 0.52 -13.64 -1.60
C PHE A 134 0.81 -12.20 -1.18
N ASN A 135 1.88 -11.62 -1.72
CA ASN A 135 2.35 -10.29 -1.33
C ASN A 135 3.01 -9.58 -2.53
N ASN A 136 2.19 -9.28 -3.54
CA ASN A 136 2.65 -8.52 -4.68
C ASN A 136 2.66 -7.04 -4.33
N CYS A 137 3.86 -6.47 -4.20
CA CYS A 137 4.02 -5.07 -3.84
C CYS A 137 3.50 -4.12 -4.93
N CYS A 138 3.61 -4.45 -6.21
CA CYS A 138 3.24 -3.53 -7.30
C CYS A 138 2.49 -4.26 -8.43
N PRO A 139 1.22 -4.65 -8.21
CA PRO A 139 0.46 -5.42 -9.20
C PRO A 139 0.29 -4.72 -10.54
N TRP A 140 0.16 -3.38 -10.53
CA TRP A 140 0.04 -2.60 -11.77
C TRP A 140 1.29 -2.74 -12.64
N ASN A 141 2.48 -2.65 -12.04
CA ASN A 141 3.75 -2.82 -12.75
C ASN A 141 3.92 -4.23 -13.32
N GLU A 142 3.50 -5.25 -12.57
CA GLU A 142 3.52 -6.62 -13.08
C GLU A 142 2.58 -6.76 -14.28
N TRP A 143 1.33 -6.30 -14.18
CA TRP A 143 0.37 -6.32 -15.28
C TRP A 143 0.88 -5.54 -16.49
N ALA A 144 1.33 -4.30 -16.29
CA ALA A 144 1.83 -3.43 -17.35
C ALA A 144 2.97 -4.11 -18.11
N SER A 145 3.91 -4.74 -17.40
CA SER A 145 5.05 -5.47 -18.01
C SER A 145 4.65 -6.67 -18.87
N GLN A 146 3.48 -7.26 -18.62
CA GLN A 146 2.94 -8.43 -19.32
C GLN A 146 2.00 -8.05 -20.47
N ASN A 147 1.61 -6.78 -20.57
CA ASN A 147 0.60 -6.31 -21.51
C ASN A 147 1.20 -5.45 -22.63
N ILE A 148 0.41 -5.21 -23.68
CA ILE A 148 0.78 -4.42 -24.86
C ILE A 148 1.11 -2.94 -24.55
N TRP A 149 0.88 -2.50 -23.31
CA TRP A 149 1.20 -1.16 -22.81
C TRP A 149 2.66 -1.02 -22.35
N ALA A 150 3.37 -2.11 -22.04
CA ALA A 150 4.83 -2.05 -21.85
C ALA A 150 5.53 -2.01 -23.21
N GLU A 151 6.49 -1.09 -23.38
CA GLU A 151 7.32 -0.87 -24.58
C GLU A 151 8.13 -2.11 -25.08
N LYS A 152 7.86 -3.32 -24.58
CA LYS A 152 8.48 -4.60 -24.96
C LYS A 152 7.49 -5.71 -25.32
N GLY A 153 6.20 -5.41 -25.52
CA GLY A 153 5.26 -6.37 -26.11
C GLY A 153 5.59 -6.61 -27.59
N THR A 154 6.41 -7.62 -27.90
CA THR A 154 6.97 -7.83 -29.24
C THR A 154 5.99 -8.22 -30.35
N ASN A 155 4.67 -8.22 -30.14
CA ASN A 155 3.69 -8.53 -31.18
C ASN A 155 2.33 -7.84 -30.97
N TYR A 156 2.17 -6.59 -31.39
CA TYR A 156 0.83 -6.13 -31.80
C TYR A 156 0.87 -4.98 -32.83
N LYS A 157 0.18 -5.17 -33.95
CA LYS A 157 -0.02 -4.20 -35.05
C LYS A 157 -1.52 -4.02 -35.32
N GLY A 158 -2.27 -3.52 -34.35
CA GLY A 158 -3.72 -3.32 -34.46
C GLY A 158 -4.24 -2.19 -33.58
N HIS A 159 -5.38 -1.60 -33.96
CA HIS A 159 -6.07 -0.55 -33.20
C HIS A 159 -6.66 -1.13 -31.91
N ILE A 160 -6.24 -0.64 -30.74
CA ILE A 160 -6.69 -1.11 -29.42
C ILE A 160 -8.06 -0.47 -29.11
N PRO A 161 -9.16 -1.24 -28.96
CA PRO A 161 -10.39 -0.70 -28.40
C PRO A 161 -10.47 -0.99 -26.88
N LYS A 162 -10.50 0.09 -26.07
CA LYS A 162 -11.24 0.29 -24.79
C LYS A 162 -10.70 -0.24 -23.43
N ASP A 163 -10.61 0.73 -22.51
CA ASP A 163 -10.58 0.73 -21.02
C ASP A 163 -9.51 -0.09 -20.27
N GLU A 164 -8.33 0.54 -20.07
CA GLU A 164 -7.19 0.07 -19.26
C GLU A 164 -7.62 -0.50 -17.90
N LYS A 165 -8.55 0.20 -17.22
CA LYS A 165 -9.03 -0.20 -15.91
C LYS A 165 -9.69 -1.57 -15.94
N SER A 166 -10.58 -1.78 -16.91
CA SER A 166 -11.28 -3.05 -17.05
C SER A 166 -10.32 -4.21 -17.32
N ASP A 167 -9.30 -4.01 -18.15
CA ASP A 167 -8.30 -5.05 -18.45
C ASP A 167 -7.41 -5.38 -17.23
N TYR A 168 -6.94 -4.35 -16.51
CA TYR A 168 -6.21 -4.53 -15.26
C TYR A 168 -7.07 -5.26 -14.21
N GLY A 169 -8.36 -4.93 -14.11
CA GLY A 169 -9.31 -5.62 -13.23
C GLY A 169 -9.43 -7.11 -13.52
N LEU A 170 -9.55 -7.51 -14.78
CA LEU A 170 -9.57 -8.92 -15.19
C LEU A 170 -8.26 -9.63 -14.85
N TRP A 171 -7.13 -8.93 -15.01
CA TRP A 171 -5.83 -9.47 -14.63
C TRP A 171 -5.71 -9.66 -13.11
N ILE A 172 -6.14 -8.68 -12.30
CA ILE A 172 -6.17 -8.80 -10.82
C ILE A 172 -7.03 -9.99 -10.41
N GLU A 173 -8.22 -10.10 -10.98
CA GLU A 173 -9.16 -11.17 -10.67
C GLU A 173 -8.53 -12.55 -10.87
N LYS A 174 -7.94 -12.76 -12.05
CA LYS A 174 -7.33 -14.04 -12.43
C LYS A 174 -6.03 -14.34 -11.68
N ASN A 175 -5.15 -13.35 -11.55
CA ASN A 175 -3.77 -13.59 -11.14
C ASN A 175 -3.52 -13.41 -9.65
N ILE A 176 -4.41 -12.72 -8.95
CA ILE A 176 -4.26 -12.41 -7.52
C ILE A 176 -5.49 -12.90 -6.76
N HIS A 177 -6.65 -12.31 -7.03
CA HIS A 177 -7.86 -12.53 -6.22
C HIS A 177 -8.29 -14.00 -6.20
N ASN A 178 -8.42 -14.63 -7.37
CA ASN A 178 -8.85 -16.03 -7.46
C ASN A 178 -7.79 -16.97 -6.90
N LYS A 179 -6.49 -16.68 -7.07
CA LYS A 179 -5.43 -17.49 -6.45
C LYS A 179 -5.47 -17.45 -4.92
N ILE A 180 -5.77 -16.28 -4.35
CA ILE A 180 -5.98 -16.13 -2.91
C ILE A 180 -7.21 -16.94 -2.46
N LYS A 181 -8.35 -16.81 -3.16
CA LYS A 181 -9.57 -17.59 -2.87
C LYS A 181 -9.32 -19.10 -2.92
N ASP A 182 -8.66 -19.57 -3.97
CA ASP A 182 -8.33 -20.99 -4.15
C ASP A 182 -7.40 -21.48 -3.04
N TYR A 183 -6.40 -20.68 -2.67
CA TYR A 183 -5.50 -21.02 -1.57
C TYR A 183 -6.26 -21.18 -0.24
N ILE A 184 -7.12 -20.22 0.09
CA ILE A 184 -7.96 -20.28 1.30
C ILE A 184 -8.82 -21.55 1.26
N ALA A 185 -9.54 -21.79 0.17
CA ALA A 185 -10.44 -22.94 0.03
C ALA A 185 -9.72 -24.29 0.19
N ASN A 186 -8.52 -24.42 -0.37
CA ASN A 186 -7.72 -25.65 -0.31
C ASN A 186 -7.01 -25.87 1.03
N ASN A 187 -6.94 -24.86 1.89
CA ASN A 187 -6.20 -24.91 3.15
C ASN A 187 -7.09 -24.67 4.38
N LYS A 188 -8.41 -24.72 4.24
CA LYS A 188 -9.35 -24.67 5.38
C LYS A 188 -9.17 -25.88 6.30
#